data_AF-W9RI42-F1
#
_entry.id   AF-W9RI42-F1
#
_cell.length_a   1.000
_cell.length_b   1.000
_cell.length_c   1.000
_cell.angle_alpha   90.00
_cell.angle_beta   90.00
_cell.angle_gamma   90.00
#
_symmetry.space_group_name_H-M   'P 1'
#
loop_
_entity.id
_entity.type
_entity.pdbx_description
1 polymer ?
#
loop_
_entity_poly.entity_id
_entity_poly.type
_entity_poly.pdbx_seq_one_letter_code
_entity_poly.pdbx_strand_id
1 'polypeptide(L)' 'MSARFTEDPDVDKVPRVFIKTLQDRVVKPDQQDAMIKRWPPSDVYTLDSDHNPSFSTPFLLFGLLVKSAASAGYCI' A
#
# COMPACT_ATOMS: atom_id res chain seq x y z
N MET A 1 24.48 13.30 -7.64
CA MET A 1 23.26 13.48 -8.45
C MET A 1 22.07 13.47 -7.51
N SER A 2 21.23 14.50 -7.53
CA SER A 2 19.97 14.53 -6.76
C SER A 2 18.83 14.33 -7.76
N ALA A 3 17.90 13.42 -7.44
CA ALA A 3 16.67 13.28 -8.20
C ALA A 3 15.82 14.55 -8.04
N ARG A 4 15.35 15.11 -9.16
CA ARG A 4 14.39 16.22 -9.17
C ARG A 4 13.02 15.63 -9.45
N PHE A 5 12.08 15.83 -8.54
CA PHE A 5 10.69 15.46 -8.74
C PHE A 5 9.94 16.70 -9.20
N THR A 6 9.33 16.64 -10.38
CA THR A 6 8.37 17.64 -10.84
C THR A 6 6.99 17.26 -10.32
N GLU A 7 6.26 18.21 -9.75
CA GLU A 7 4.86 17.99 -9.36
C GLU A 7 4.03 17.85 -10.65
N ASP A 8 3.61 16.62 -10.93
CA ASP A 8 2.70 16.31 -12.04
C ASP A 8 1.30 16.07 -11.45
N PRO A 9 0.27 16.86 -11.79
CA PRO A 9 -1.07 16.65 -11.25
C PRO A 9 -1.68 15.29 -11.65
N ASP A 10 -1.14 14.60 -12.66
CA ASP A 10 -1.65 13.32 -13.11
C ASP A 10 -1.28 12.16 -12.17
N VAL A 11 -0.26 12.28 -11.29
CA VAL A 11 0.04 11.20 -10.32
C VAL A 11 -1.10 10.96 -9.32
N ASP A 12 -1.91 11.98 -9.02
CA ASP A 12 -3.06 11.80 -8.13
C ASP A 12 -4.21 11.00 -8.77
N LYS A 13 -4.23 10.88 -10.10
CA LYS A 13 -5.24 10.12 -10.85
C LYS A 13 -5.02 8.60 -10.79
N VAL A 14 -3.82 8.16 -10.43
CA VAL A 14 -3.50 6.73 -10.30
C VAL A 14 -4.18 6.16 -9.05
N PRO A 15 -5.05 5.13 -9.17
CA PRO A 15 -5.64 4.47 -8.02
C PRO A 15 -4.56 3.90 -7.08
N ARG A 16 -4.71 4.17 -5.78
CA ARG A 16 -3.76 3.69 -4.76
C ARG A 16 -4.47 2.71 -3.86
N VAL A 17 -3.76 1.64 -3.50
CA VAL A 17 -4.16 0.68 -2.48
C VAL A 17 -3.12 0.72 -1.38
N PHE A 18 -3.56 0.81 -0.13
CA PHE A 18 -2.67 0.75 1.04
C PHE A 18 -2.86 -0.58 1.76
N ILE A 19 -1.77 -1.32 2.00
CA ILE A 19 -1.80 -2.55 2.81
C ILE A 19 -1.16 -2.24 4.16
N LYS A 20 -1.98 -2.13 5.21
CA LYS A 20 -1.57 -1.88 6.58
C LYS A 20 -1.09 -3.18 7.22
N THR A 21 0.13 -3.19 7.76
CA THR A 21 0.73 -4.31 8.49
C THR A 21 0.60 -4.09 9.99
N LEU A 22 -0.04 -5.01 10.70
CA LEU A 22 -0.45 -4.79 12.10
C LEU A 22 0.67 -4.97 13.13
N GLN A 23 1.72 -5.72 12.79
CA GLN A 23 2.87 -6.00 13.67
C GLN A 23 4.12 -5.21 13.26
N ASP A 24 3.97 -4.16 12.45
CA ASP A 24 5.07 -3.33 12.01
C ASP A 24 5.68 -2.52 13.17
N ARG A 25 6.98 -2.73 13.39
CA ARG A 25 7.76 -2.05 14.43
C ARG A 25 8.62 -0.91 13.90
N VAL A 26 8.69 -0.74 12.57
CA VAL A 26 9.43 0.33 11.88
C VAL A 26 8.48 1.49 11.59
N VAL A 27 7.33 1.21 10.95
CA VAL A 27 6.27 2.17 10.67
C VAL A 27 5.05 1.78 11.50
N LYS A 28 4.91 2.40 12.67
CA LYS A 28 3.88 2.02 13.67
C LYS A 28 2.45 2.22 13.12
N PRO A 29 1.45 1.51 13.67
CA PRO A 29 0.06 1.64 13.23
C PRO A 29 -0.45 3.08 13.12
N ASP A 30 -0.18 3.92 14.13
CA ASP A 30 -0.60 5.33 14.13
C ASP A 30 0.08 6.15 13.02
N GLN A 31 1.32 5.80 12.65
CA GLN A 31 2.03 6.44 11.55
C GLN A 31 1.43 6.03 10.20
N GLN A 32 1.07 4.74 10.05
CA GLN A 32 0.37 4.27 8.86
C GLN A 32 -1.00 4.96 8.73
N ASP A 33 -1.75 5.12 9.82
CA ASP A 33 -3.03 5.85 9.82
C ASP A 33 -2.85 7.33 9.44
N ALA A 34 -1.78 7.97 9.92
CA ALA A 34 -1.43 9.33 9.50
C ALA A 34 -1.07 9.42 8.00
N MET A 35 -0.38 8.41 7.44
CA MET A 35 -0.09 8.34 6.00
C MET A 35 -1.37 8.22 5.17
N ILE A 36 -2.28 7.32 5.58
CA ILE A 36 -3.59 7.12 4.92
C ILE A 36 -4.40 8.42 4.97
N LYS A 37 -4.44 9.10 6.11
CA LYS A 37 -5.15 10.38 6.24
C LYS A 37 -4.53 11.49 5.38
N ARG A 38 -3.20 11.53 5.30
CA ARG A 38 -2.48 12.55 4.52
C ARG A 38 -2.66 12.38 3.02
N TRP A 39 -2.69 11.13 2.53
CA TRP A 39 -2.90 10.83 1.11
C TRP A 39 -3.87 9.66 0.96
N PRO A 40 -5.18 9.93 0.96
CA PRO A 40 -6.20 8.89 0.93
C PRO A 40 -6.04 7.95 -0.28
N PRO A 41 -5.95 6.63 -0.05
CA PRO A 41 -6.03 5.63 -1.11
C PRO A 41 -7.48 5.31 -1.47
N SER A 42 -7.69 4.60 -2.58
CA SER A 42 -8.99 4.07 -2.97
C SER A 42 -9.43 2.93 -2.05
N ASP A 43 -8.48 2.09 -1.64
CA ASP A 43 -8.71 0.95 -0.75
C ASP A 43 -7.63 0.85 0.32
N VAL A 44 -8.04 0.35 1.49
CA VAL A 44 -7.14 -0.01 2.59
C VAL A 44 -7.40 -1.46 2.97
N TYR A 45 -6.35 -2.27 2.94
CA TYR A 45 -6.36 -3.62 3.47
C TYR A 45 -5.56 -3.69 4.76
N THR A 46 -5.90 -4.63 5.63
CA THR A 46 -5.12 -4.93 6.84
C THR A 46 -4.57 -6.34 6.75
N LEU A 47 -3.32 -6.51 7.19
CA LEU A 47 -2.62 -7.78 7.17
C LEU A 47 -1.93 -7.97 8.53
N ASP A 48 -2.23 -9.07 9.22
CA ASP A 48 -1.55 -9.43 10.47
C ASP A 48 -0.15 -9.96 10.15
N SER A 49 0.80 -9.04 10.02
CA SER A 49 2.15 -9.24 9.52
C SER A 49 3.08 -8.16 10.06
N ASP A 50 4.38 -8.45 10.05
CA ASP A 50 5.43 -7.49 10.38
C ASP A 50 5.66 -6.46 9.25
N HIS A 51 6.76 -5.71 9.34
CA HIS A 51 7.12 -4.70 8.33
C HIS A 51 7.31 -5.30 6.92
N ASN A 52 7.60 -6.59 6.82
CA ASN A 52 7.94 -7.22 5.56
C ASN A 52 7.05 -8.44 5.27
N PRO A 53 5.80 -8.19 4.82
CA PRO A 53 4.81 -9.25 4.56
C PRO A 53 5.23 -10.23 3.47
N SER A 54 6.20 -9.87 2.62
CA SER A 54 6.81 -10.77 1.64
C SER A 54 7.55 -11.94 2.29
N PHE A 55 7.99 -11.80 3.54
CA PHE A 55 8.65 -12.86 4.30
C PHE A 55 7.74 -13.45 5.38
N SER A 56 7.03 -12.61 6.13
CA SER A 56 6.23 -13.08 7.28
C SER A 56 4.88 -13.70 6.87
N THR A 57 4.23 -13.18 5.82
CA THR A 57 2.90 -13.64 5.37
C THR A 57 2.75 -13.63 3.83
N PRO A 58 3.65 -14.30 3.07
CA PRO A 58 3.73 -14.15 1.61
C PRO A 58 2.45 -14.52 0.87
N PHE A 59 1.74 -15.58 1.31
CA PHE A 59 0.53 -16.05 0.64
C PHE A 59 -0.65 -15.10 0.78
N LEU A 60 -0.81 -14.52 1.98
CA LEU A 60 -1.87 -13.54 2.22
C LEU A 60 -1.59 -12.23 1.47
N LEU A 61 -0.32 -11.79 1.44
CA LEU A 61 0.10 -10.66 0.63
C LEU A 61 -0.22 -10.90 -0.85
N PHE A 62 0.14 -12.07 -1.39
CA PHE A 62 -0.15 -12.44 -2.77
C PHE A 62 -1.66 -12.35 -3.09
N GLY A 63 -2.51 -12.89 -2.22
CA GLY A 63 -3.96 -12.80 -2.37
C GLY A 63 -4.46 -11.36 -2.45
N LEU A 64 -3.94 -10.46 -1.61
CA LEU A 64 -4.29 -9.04 -1.64
C LEU A 64 -3.80 -8.35 -2.93
N LEU A 65 -2.63 -8.71 -3.44
CA LEU A 65 -2.10 -8.18 -4.71
C LEU A 65 -2.95 -8.62 -5.90
N VAL A 66 -3.31 -9.90 -5.99
CA VAL A 66 -4.21 -10.42 -7.03
C VAL A 66 -5.57 -9.73 -6.98
N LYS A 67 -6.15 -9.58 -5.79
CA LYS A 67 -7.42 -8.87 -5.59
C LYS A 67 -7.33 -7.41 -6.07
N SER A 68 -6.23 -6.74 -5.75
CA SER A 68 -6.00 -5.34 -6.16
C SER A 68 -5.86 -5.22 -7.67
N ALA A 69 -5.10 -6.11 -8.31
CA ALA A 69 -4.90 -6.12 -9.76
C ALA A 69 -6.22 -6.36 -10.52
N ALA A 70 -7.03 -7.32 -10.07
CA ALA A 70 -8.33 -7.59 -10.66
C ALA A 70 -9.28 -6.38 -10.54
N SER A 71 -9.22 -5.64 -9.43
CA SER A 71 -10.04 -4.44 -9.19
C SER A 71 -9.58 -3.24 -10.02
N ALA A 72 -8.31 -3.17 -10.40
CA ALA A 72 -7.75 -2.12 -11.26
C ALA A 72 -8.08 -2.29 -12.75
N GLY A 73 -8.88 -3.29 -13.12
CA GLY A 73 -9.24 -3.57 -14.52
C GLY A 73 -8.14 -4.25 -15.33
N TYR A 74 -7.10 -4.78 -14.67
CA TYR A 74 -6.17 -5.70 -15.33
C TYR A 74 -6.85 -7.07 -15.43
N CYS A 75 -7.17 -7.50 -16.65
CA CYS A 75 -7.48 -8.90 -16.90
C CYS A 75 -6.22 -9.73 -16.61
N ILE A 76 -6.28 -10.54 -15.56
CA ILE A 76 -5.29 -11.57 -15.21
C ILE A 76 -5.58 -12.87 -15.95
#